data_AF-X1IU32-F1
#
_entry.id   AF-X1IU32-F1
#
_cell.length_a   1.000
_cell.length_b   1.000
_cell.length_c   1.000
_cell.angle_alpha   90.00
_cell.angle_beta   90.00
_cell.angle_gamma   90.00
#
_symmetry.space_group_name_H-M   'P 1'
#
loop_
_entity.id
_entity.type
_entity.pdbx_description
1 polymer ?
#
loop_
_entity_poly.entity_id
_entity_poly.type
_entity_poly.pdbx_seq_one_letter_code
_entity_poly.pdbx_strand_id
1 'polypeptide(L)'
;DLHPDMGMLRKLDLRGVVVTAKGSNVDFVSRFFAPKFGVDEDPVTGSAHCALTPYWAGRLNKKNLHAHQVSQRGGELFCKDCGDRVSISGRAVTFMEGSITVLT
;
A
#
# COMPACT_ATOMS: atom_id res chain seq x y z
N ASP A 1 17.68 -4.08 -6.13
CA ASP A 1 16.81 -3.50 -5.10
C ASP A 1 16.60 -2.01 -5.39
N LEU A 2 15.40 -1.47 -5.14
CA LEU A 2 15.03 -0.09 -5.52
C LEU A 2 15.35 0.90 -4.41
N HIS A 3 16.06 1.98 -4.74
CA HIS A 3 16.40 3.06 -3.81
C HIS A 3 16.03 4.41 -4.43
N PRO A 4 14.81 4.94 -4.16
CA PRO A 4 14.40 6.23 -4.69
C PRO A 4 15.16 7.39 -4.04
N ASP A 5 15.43 8.43 -4.82
CA ASP A 5 15.90 9.71 -4.27
C ASP A 5 14.72 10.44 -3.62
N MET A 6 14.67 10.42 -2.28
CA MET A 6 13.59 11.06 -1.51
C MET A 6 13.59 12.59 -1.66
N GLY A 7 14.76 13.19 -1.90
CA GLY A 7 14.89 14.63 -2.16
C GLY A 7 14.25 15.03 -3.48
N MET A 8 14.36 14.19 -4.51
CA MET A 8 13.64 14.37 -5.77
C MET A 8 12.15 14.12 -5.62
N LEU A 9 11.75 13.01 -4.97
CA LEU A 9 10.33 12.68 -4.77
C LEU A 9 9.59 13.76 -3.96
N ARG A 10 10.26 14.41 -3.00
CA ARG A 10 9.70 15.50 -2.20
C ARG A 10 9.28 16.71 -3.04
N LYS A 11 9.88 16.91 -4.22
CA LYS A 11 9.58 18.02 -5.12
C LYS A 11 8.33 17.79 -5.98
N LEU A 12 7.82 16.56 -6.03
CA LEU A 12 6.64 16.24 -6.83
C LEU A 12 5.38 16.82 -6.19
N ASP A 13 4.51 17.42 -7.00
CA ASP A 13 3.20 17.90 -6.54
C ASP A 13 2.15 16.78 -6.58
N LEU A 14 2.43 15.72 -5.80
CA LEU A 14 1.60 14.53 -5.69
C LEU A 14 1.44 14.14 -4.22
N ARG A 15 0.42 13.34 -3.92
CA ARG A 15 0.24 12.75 -2.58
C ARG A 15 1.36 11.76 -2.21
N GLY A 16 1.87 11.05 -3.21
CA GLY A 16 2.92 10.05 -3.06
C GLY A 16 3.16 9.33 -4.38
N VAL A 17 4.21 8.51 -4.41
CA VAL A 17 4.59 7.70 -5.55
C VAL A 17 4.48 6.24 -5.18
N VAL A 18 3.72 5.49 -5.97
CA VAL A 18 3.63 4.04 -5.85
C VAL A 18 4.42 3.39 -6.97
N VAL A 19 5.23 2.40 -6.62
CA VAL A 19 5.87 1.50 -7.58
C VAL A 19 5.24 0.13 -7.44
N THR A 20 5.05 -0.58 -8.54
CA THR A 20 4.38 -1.88 -8.53
C THR A 20 4.94 -2.80 -9.60
N ALA A 21 4.88 -4.11 -9.34
CA ALA A 21 5.31 -5.15 -10.28
C ALA A 21 4.48 -6.42 -10.06
N LYS A 22 4.54 -7.35 -11.03
CA LYS A 22 3.94 -8.68 -10.86
C LYS A 22 4.69 -9.41 -9.74
N GLY A 23 3.96 -10.05 -8.83
CA GLY A 23 4.56 -10.82 -7.75
C GLY A 23 5.04 -12.19 -8.23
N SER A 24 6.01 -12.77 -7.53
CA SER A 24 6.44 -14.16 -7.76
C SER A 24 5.54 -15.17 -7.08
N ASN A 25 5.11 -14.87 -5.84
CA ASN A 25 4.27 -15.73 -4.99
C ASN A 25 2.90 -15.12 -4.67
N VAL A 26 2.66 -13.90 -5.14
CA VAL A 26 1.43 -13.12 -4.98
C VAL A 26 1.05 -12.54 -6.34
N ASP A 27 -0.16 -12.04 -6.51
CA ASP A 27 -0.60 -11.51 -7.80
C ASP A 27 0.19 -10.24 -8.18
N PHE A 28 0.42 -9.33 -7.23
CA PHE A 28 1.27 -8.17 -7.42
C PHE A 28 1.94 -7.68 -6.13
N VAL A 29 3.02 -6.93 -6.29
CA VAL A 29 3.74 -6.27 -5.20
C VAL A 29 3.74 -4.75 -5.37
N SER A 30 3.91 -4.02 -4.27
CA SER A 30 4.06 -2.57 -4.32
C SER A 30 5.02 -2.02 -3.25
N ARG A 31 5.46 -0.78 -3.44
CA ARG A 31 6.04 0.10 -2.40
C ARG A 31 5.47 1.50 -2.58
N PHE A 32 5.33 2.26 -1.49
CA PHE A 32 4.71 3.58 -1.49
C PHE A 32 5.58 4.60 -0.76
N PHE A 33 5.87 5.72 -1.43
CA PHE A 33 6.76 6.77 -0.94
C PHE A 33 6.02 8.11 -0.89
N ALA A 34 6.02 8.79 0.24
CA ALA A 34 5.35 10.09 0.41
C ALA A 34 6.21 11.10 1.19
N PRO A 35 7.47 11.36 0.78
CA PRO A 35 8.41 12.19 1.55
C PRO A 35 7.95 13.64 1.72
N LYS A 36 7.06 14.15 0.84
CA LYS A 36 6.42 15.46 0.99
C LYS A 36 5.57 15.58 2.27
N PHE A 37 5.08 14.45 2.79
CA PHE A 37 4.27 14.36 4.00
C PHE A 37 5.05 13.81 5.20
N GLY A 38 6.40 13.81 5.13
CA GLY A 38 7.26 13.32 6.21
C GLY A 38 7.32 11.80 6.33
N VAL A 39 6.78 11.05 5.35
CA VAL A 39 6.83 9.58 5.31
C VAL A 39 7.68 9.17 4.11
N ASP A 40 8.96 8.89 4.34
CA ASP A 40 9.86 8.48 3.26
C ASP A 40 9.35 7.20 2.58
N GLU A 41 8.98 6.19 3.36
CA GLU A 41 8.26 4.99 2.90
C GLU A 41 7.18 4.58 3.90
N ASP A 42 5.96 4.38 3.42
CA ASP A 42 4.85 3.88 4.23
C ASP A 42 4.90 2.33 4.23
N PRO A 43 4.87 1.67 5.41
CA PRO A 43 4.91 0.22 5.49
C PRO A 43 3.83 -0.49 4.67
N VAL A 44 2.58 -0.03 4.76
CA VAL A 44 1.41 -0.63 4.11
C VAL A 44 0.35 0.45 3.81
N THR A 45 0.07 0.69 2.54
CA THR A 45 -0.79 1.80 2.10
C THR A 45 -2.08 1.30 1.47
N GLY A 46 -3.13 1.15 2.27
CA GLY A 46 -4.44 0.70 1.79
C GLY A 46 -5.01 1.58 0.68
N SER A 47 -4.91 2.91 0.81
CA SER A 47 -5.44 3.84 -0.20
C SER A 47 -4.82 3.70 -1.59
N ALA A 48 -3.55 3.29 -1.70
CA ALA A 48 -2.90 3.03 -2.99
C ALA A 48 -3.55 1.85 -3.73
N HIS A 49 -4.11 0.90 -2.99
CA HIS A 49 -4.73 -0.29 -3.56
C HIS A 49 -6.10 0.00 -4.21
N CYS A 50 -6.71 1.16 -3.97
CA CYS A 50 -7.86 1.63 -4.75
C CYS A 50 -7.51 1.83 -6.24
N ALA A 51 -6.27 2.20 -6.55
CA ALA A 51 -5.78 2.33 -7.92
C ALA A 51 -5.12 1.03 -8.43
N LEU A 52 -4.31 0.36 -7.59
CA LEU A 52 -3.58 -0.84 -7.99
C LEU A 52 -4.50 -2.04 -8.26
N THR A 53 -5.58 -2.20 -7.51
CA THR A 53 -6.48 -3.35 -7.64
C THR A 53 -7.12 -3.42 -9.03
N PRO A 54 -7.83 -2.38 -9.53
CA PRO A 54 -8.40 -2.44 -10.89
C PRO A 54 -7.32 -2.54 -11.98
N TYR A 55 -6.17 -1.87 -11.79
CA TYR A 55 -5.04 -1.96 -12.73
C TYR A 55 -4.54 -3.41 -12.88
N TRP A 56 -4.25 -4.09 -11.77
CA TRP A 56 -3.77 -5.47 -11.81
C TRP A 56 -4.89 -6.47 -12.14
N ALA A 57 -6.13 -6.19 -11.75
CA ALA A 57 -7.27 -7.03 -12.10
C ALA A 57 -7.47 -7.11 -13.61
N GLY A 58 -7.37 -5.97 -14.30
CA GLY A 58 -7.41 -5.90 -15.76
C GLY A 58 -6.21 -6.59 -16.40
N ARG A 59 -4.99 -6.35 -15.89
CA ARG A 59 -3.75 -6.97 -16.41
C ARG A 59 -3.73 -8.50 -16.29
N LEU A 60 -4.30 -9.04 -15.20
CA LEU A 60 -4.25 -10.46 -14.86
C LEU A 60 -5.56 -11.21 -15.19
N ASN A 61 -6.58 -10.49 -15.66
CA ASN A 61 -7.94 -11.01 -15.85
C ASN A 61 -8.47 -11.72 -14.58
N LYS A 62 -8.28 -11.10 -13.41
CA LYS A 62 -8.58 -11.70 -12.10
C LYS A 62 -9.16 -10.66 -11.14
N LYS A 63 -10.32 -10.94 -10.54
CA LYS A 63 -11.02 -9.98 -9.66
C LYS A 63 -10.59 -10.05 -8.19
N ASN A 64 -10.24 -11.22 -7.68
CA ASN A 64 -9.70 -11.39 -6.33
C ASN A 64 -8.17 -11.45 -6.44
N LEU A 65 -7.49 -10.51 -5.79
CA LEU A 65 -6.04 -10.34 -5.88
C LEU A 65 -5.41 -10.45 -4.50
N HIS A 66 -4.34 -11.21 -4.43
CA HIS A 66 -3.43 -11.24 -3.30
C HIS A 66 -2.25 -10.32 -3.60
N ALA A 67 -2.07 -9.27 -2.79
CA ALA A 67 -1.02 -8.28 -2.92
C ALA A 67 -0.06 -8.29 -1.72
N HIS A 68 1.19 -7.89 -1.95
CA HIS A 68 2.16 -7.67 -0.87
C HIS A 68 2.85 -6.32 -1.06
N GLN A 69 2.73 -5.42 -0.07
CA GLN A 69 3.56 -4.22 0.00
C GLN A 69 4.92 -4.57 0.58
N VAL A 70 5.95 -4.63 -0.26
CA VAL A 70 7.30 -5.13 0.06
C VAL A 70 8.19 -4.00 0.62
N SER A 71 7.66 -3.25 1.58
CA SER A 71 8.43 -2.34 2.42
C SER A 71 9.33 -3.12 3.39
N GLN A 72 10.19 -2.43 4.15
CA GLN A 72 11.02 -3.10 5.17
C GLN A 72 10.20 -3.91 6.20
N ARG A 73 9.01 -3.42 6.57
CA ARG A 73 8.11 -4.12 7.51
C ARG A 73 7.21 -5.14 6.84
N GLY A 74 6.94 -4.98 5.54
CA GLY A 74 6.03 -5.82 4.78
C GLY A 74 4.56 -5.62 5.15
N GLY A 75 3.68 -6.13 4.29
CA GLY A 75 2.24 -6.14 4.54
C GLY A 75 1.47 -6.87 3.47
N GLU A 76 0.70 -7.88 3.89
CA GLU A 76 -0.17 -8.66 3.03
C GLU A 76 -1.55 -7.98 2.91
N LEU A 77 -2.07 -7.89 1.69
CA LEU A 77 -3.41 -7.35 1.43
C LEU A 77 -4.19 -8.30 0.51
N PHE A 78 -5.45 -8.53 0.86
CA PHE A 78 -6.40 -9.26 0.03
C PHE A 78 -7.37 -8.24 -0.57
N CYS A 79 -7.30 -8.07 -1.88
CA CYS A 79 -8.04 -7.06 -2.59
C CYS A 79 -9.08 -7.72 -3.51
N LYS A 80 -10.23 -7.07 -3.68
CA LYS A 80 -11.23 -7.47 -4.66
C LYS A 80 -11.67 -6.26 -5.47
N ASP A 81 -11.54 -6.37 -6.79
CA ASP A 81 -12.17 -5.44 -7.73
C ASP A 81 -13.67 -5.77 -7.80
N CYS A 82 -14.50 -4.88 -7.26
CA CYS A 82 -15.96 -4.98 -7.30
C CYS A 82 -16.58 -4.09 -8.40
N GLY A 83 -15.78 -3.57 -9.34
CA GLY A 83 -16.23 -2.66 -10.39
C GLY A 83 -16.11 -1.20 -9.93
N ASP A 84 -17.18 -0.66 -9.36
CA ASP A 84 -17.23 0.73 -8.87
C ASP A 84 -16.50 0.92 -7.53
N ARG A 85 -16.15 -0.18 -6.85
CA ARG A 85 -15.49 -0.20 -5.55
C ARG A 85 -14.35 -1.22 -5.50
N VAL A 86 -13.43 -0.99 -4.58
CA VAL A 86 -12.40 -1.95 -4.19
C VAL A 86 -12.63 -2.36 -2.74
N SER A 87 -12.69 -3.68 -2.49
CA SER A 87 -12.60 -4.22 -1.14
C SER A 87 -11.15 -4.50 -0.81
N ILE A 88 -10.72 -4.16 0.41
CA ILE A 88 -9.37 -4.38 0.91
C ILE A 88 -9.49 -5.00 2.29
N SER A 89 -8.80 -6.10 2.53
CA SER A 89 -8.69 -6.72 3.85
C SER A 89 -7.26 -7.15 4.14
N GLY A 90 -6.97 -7.35 5.42
CA GLY A 90 -5.67 -7.77 5.92
C GLY A 90 -5.81 -8.28 7.36
N ARG A 91 -4.74 -8.88 7.88
CA ARG A 91 -4.69 -9.32 9.28
C ARG A 91 -4.19 -8.19 10.16
N ALA A 92 -4.69 -8.14 11.40
CA ALA A 92 -4.22 -7.20 12.42
C ALA A 92 -3.71 -7.98 13.63
N VAL A 93 -2.72 -7.42 14.32
CA VAL A 93 -2.17 -7.93 15.58
C VAL A 93 -2.04 -6.78 16.55
N THR A 94 -2.62 -6.92 17.74
CA THR A 94 -2.52 -5.91 18.80
C THR A 94 -1.09 -5.92 19.38
N PHE A 95 -0.41 -4.78 19.30
CA PHE A 95 0.92 -4.62 19.90
C PHE A 95 0.87 -4.27 21.38
N MET A 96 -0.05 -3.37 21.75
CA MET A 96 -0.21 -2.87 23.12
C MET A 96 -1.64 -2.42 23.33
N GLU A 97 -2.12 -2.54 24.56
CA GLU A 97 -3.40 -2.04 25.04
C GLU A 97 -3.17 -1.17 26.29
N GLY A 98 -3.90 -0.05 26.39
CA GLY A 98 -3.74 0.92 27.47
C GLY A 98 -4.91 1.89 27.54
N SER A 99 -4.82 2.89 28.43
CA SER A 99 -5.87 3.89 28.64
C SER A 99 -5.30 5.31 28.53
N ILE A 100 -6.06 6.22 27.91
CA ILE A 100 -5.73 7.65 27.84
C ILE A 100 -6.72 8.40 28.73
N THR A 101 -6.21 9.11 29.74
CA THR A 101 -7.02 10.02 30.56
C THR A 101 -7.05 11.39 29.90
N VAL A 102 -8.25 11.89 29.61
CA VAL A 102 -8.45 13.25 29.11
C VAL A 102 -8.99 14.10 30.26
N LEU A 103 -8.22 15.12 30.66
CA LEU A 103 -8.66 16.11 31.66
C LEU A 103 -9.40 17.24 30.92
N THR A 104 -10.68 17.43 31.26
CA THR A 104 -11.48 18.58 30.83
C THR A 104 -11.35 19.73 31.79
#